data_AF-A0A958MSX4-F1
#
_entry.id   AF-A0A958MSX4-F1
#
_cell.length_a   1.000
_cell.length_b   1.000
_cell.length_c   1.000
_cell.angle_alpha   90.00
_cell.angle_beta   90.00
_cell.angle_gamma   90.00
#
_symmetry.space_group_name_H-M   'P 1'
#
loop_
_entity.id
_entity.type
_entity.pdbx_description
1 polymer ?
#
loop_
_entity_poly.entity_id
_entity_poly.type
_entity_poly.pdbx_seq_one_letter_code
_entity_poly.pdbx_strand_id
1 'polypeptide(L)'
;MSDENMQAELERLRRENSELKKTKSGGKKEITFKVSQKGAVSVYGMGRFPVTLYKEQWIRLLDKKDDLLAFIDENDADLKTKE
;
A
#
# COMPACT_ATOMS: atom_id res chain seq x y z
N MET A 1 -29.16 -18.77 -24.67
CA MET A 1 -28.71 -17.74 -23.71
C MET A 1 -29.50 -16.49 -24.03
N SER A 2 -30.55 -16.19 -23.27
CA SER A 2 -31.42 -15.04 -23.53
C SER A 2 -30.66 -13.74 -23.32
N ASP A 3 -31.00 -12.69 -24.09
CA ASP A 3 -30.42 -11.35 -23.98
C ASP A 3 -30.37 -10.82 -22.54
N GLU A 4 -31.38 -11.13 -21.73
CA GLU A 4 -31.44 -10.76 -20.30
C GLU A 4 -30.31 -11.39 -19.46
N ASN A 5 -29.94 -12.64 -19.77
CA ASN A 5 -28.82 -13.29 -19.08
C ASN A 5 -27.48 -12.66 -19.47
N MET A 6 -27.33 -12.24 -20.73
CA MET A 6 -26.14 -11.54 -21.20
C MET A 6 -26.01 -10.13 -20.59
N GLN A 7 -27.14 -9.43 -20.39
CA GLN A 7 -27.16 -8.13 -19.73
C GLN A 7 -26.82 -8.23 -18.24
N ALA A 8 -27.35 -9.24 -17.55
CA ALA A 8 -27.02 -9.51 -16.15
C ALA A 8 -25.53 -9.87 -15.97
N GLU A 9 -24.97 -10.69 -16.86
CA GLU A 9 -23.54 -10.99 -16.84
C GLU A 9 -22.68 -9.77 -17.17
N LEU A 10 -23.09 -8.92 -18.12
CA LEU A 10 -22.39 -7.67 -18.42
C LEU A 10 -22.37 -6.71 -17.23
N GLU A 11 -23.48 -6.58 -16.50
CA GLU A 11 -23.53 -5.71 -15.31
C GLU A 11 -22.66 -6.26 -14.18
N ARG A 12 -22.73 -7.57 -13.92
CA ARG A 12 -21.86 -8.25 -12.95
C ARG A 12 -20.38 -8.08 -13.30
N LEU A 13 -20.02 -8.33 -14.57
CA LEU A 13 -18.65 -8.18 -15.05
C LEU A 13 -18.19 -6.73 -14.97
N ARG A 14 -19.05 -5.74 -15.24
CA ARG A 14 -18.71 -4.31 -15.08
C ARG A 14 -18.47 -3.94 -13.62
N ARG A 15 -19.27 -4.47 -12.69
CA ARG A 15 -19.08 -4.26 -11.25
C ARG A 15 -17.77 -4.87 -10.78
N GLU A 16 -17.52 -6.13 -11.11
CA GLU A 16 -16.27 -6.82 -10.78
C GLU A 16 -15.06 -6.13 -11.43
N ASN A 17 -15.19 -5.66 -12.68
CA ASN A 17 -14.13 -4.89 -13.35
C ASN A 17 -13.89 -3.54 -12.66
N SER A 18 -14.93 -2.89 -12.11
CA SER A 18 -14.79 -1.64 -11.35
C SER A 18 -14.08 -1.84 -10.01
N GLU A 19 -14.38 -2.95 -9.31
CA GLU A 19 -13.74 -3.32 -8.04
C GLU A 19 -12.30 -3.78 -8.26
N LEU A 20 -12.07 -4.56 -9.32
CA LEU A 20 -10.75 -4.94 -9.79
C LEU A 20 -9.95 -3.73 -10.26
N LYS A 21 -10.56 -2.71 -10.87
CA LYS A 21 -9.87 -1.47 -11.27
C LYS A 21 -9.51 -0.59 -10.07
N LYS A 22 -10.35 -0.53 -9.02
CA LYS A 22 -10.01 0.15 -7.75
C LYS A 22 -8.83 -0.52 -7.03
N THR A 23 -8.74 -1.84 -7.12
CA THR A 23 -7.61 -2.62 -6.56
C THR A 23 -6.39 -2.66 -7.49
N LYS A 24 -6.59 -2.60 -8.82
CA LYS A 24 -5.53 -2.58 -9.86
C LYS A 24 -5.12 -1.19 -10.33
N SER A 25 -5.63 -0.09 -9.76
CA SER A 25 -5.05 1.26 -9.91
C SER A 25 -3.66 1.36 -9.24
N GLY A 26 -2.76 0.42 -9.48
CA GLY A 26 -1.66 0.60 -10.44
C GLY A 26 -0.64 1.72 -10.23
N GLY A 27 -0.74 2.55 -9.19
CA GLY A 27 0.21 3.65 -8.98
C GLY A 27 0.39 4.13 -7.54
N LYS A 28 -0.54 3.82 -6.63
CA LYS A 28 -0.44 4.23 -5.23
C LYS A 28 -0.80 3.08 -4.30
N LYS A 29 0.12 2.12 -4.13
CA LYS A 29 0.05 1.25 -2.94
C LYS A 29 0.09 2.15 -1.70
N GLU A 30 -0.75 1.85 -0.72
CA GLU A 30 -0.73 2.53 0.57
C GLU A 30 0.64 2.32 1.23
N ILE A 31 1.16 3.37 1.86
CA ILE A 31 2.41 3.28 2.60
C ILE A 31 2.08 2.63 3.93
N THR A 32 2.73 1.51 4.22
CA THR A 32 2.54 0.76 5.47
C THR A 32 3.88 0.47 6.12
N PHE A 33 3.86 0.33 7.45
CA PHE A 33 5.03 0.07 8.27
C PHE A 33 4.95 -1.32 8.91
N LYS A 34 6.10 -1.96 9.13
CA LYS A 34 6.19 -3.24 9.83
C LYS A 34 7.47 -3.34 10.62
N VAL A 35 7.39 -3.86 11.84
CA VAL A 35 8.57 -4.30 12.60
C VAL A 35 9.03 -5.66 12.06
N SER A 36 10.30 -5.73 11.67
CA SER A 36 10.94 -6.97 11.25
C SER A 36 11.31 -7.83 12.46
N GLN A 37 11.52 -9.13 12.24
CA GLN A 37 12.04 -10.05 13.28
C GLN A 37 13.40 -9.62 13.86
N LYS A 38 14.12 -8.73 13.16
CA LYS A 38 15.40 -8.18 13.62
C LYS A 38 15.23 -6.88 14.43
N GLY A 39 14.01 -6.43 14.69
CA GLY A 39 13.72 -5.19 15.42
C GLY A 39 13.93 -3.91 14.60
N ALA A 40 13.89 -4.00 13.27
CA ALA A 40 13.97 -2.84 12.38
C ALA A 40 12.61 -2.52 11.73
N VAL A 41 12.31 -1.24 11.53
CA VAL A 41 11.10 -0.78 10.81
C VAL A 41 11.32 -0.87 9.30
N SER A 42 10.35 -1.46 8.59
CA SER A 42 10.33 -1.57 7.14
C SER A 42 9.16 -0.80 6.56
N VAL A 43 9.40 -0.05 5.48
CA VAL A 43 8.38 0.70 4.74
C VAL A 43 7.98 -0.07 3.48
N TYR A 44 6.69 -0.30 3.30
CA TYR A 44 6.12 -0.95 2.11
C TYR A 44 5.34 0.06 1.26
N GLY A 45 5.03 -0.34 0.02
CA GLY A 45 4.26 0.50 -0.91
C GLY A 45 5.09 1.45 -1.77
N MET A 46 6.42 1.49 -1.59
CA MET A 46 7.34 2.41 -2.29
C MET A 46 8.15 1.76 -3.43
N GLY A 47 7.85 0.52 -3.81
CA GLY A 47 8.58 -0.22 -4.85
C GLY A 47 9.44 -1.35 -4.28
N ARG A 48 10.31 -1.93 -5.11
CA ARG A 48 11.27 -2.96 -4.69
C ARG A 48 12.58 -2.28 -4.31
N PHE A 49 13.23 -2.79 -3.27
CA PHE A 49 14.54 -2.32 -2.83
C PHE A 49 15.63 -2.69 -3.87
N PRO A 50 16.63 -1.81 -4.12
CA PRO A 50 16.73 -0.41 -3.67
C PRO A 50 15.70 0.50 -4.37
N VAL A 51 15.13 1.45 -3.62
CA VAL A 51 14.09 2.35 -4.15
C VAL A 51 14.70 3.65 -4.67
N THR A 52 14.45 3.96 -5.94
CA THR A 52 14.66 5.28 -6.52
C THR A 52 13.30 5.93 -6.74
N LEU A 53 13.07 7.09 -6.12
CA LEU A 53 11.77 7.75 -6.07
C LEU A 53 11.82 9.09 -6.81
N TYR A 54 10.76 9.39 -7.55
CA TYR A 54 10.50 10.73 -8.06
C TYR A 54 10.11 11.70 -6.94
N LYS A 55 10.22 13.01 -7.18
CA LYS A 55 9.95 14.07 -6.19
C LYS A 55 8.62 13.90 -5.47
N GLU A 56 7.55 13.64 -6.22
CA GLU A 56 6.19 13.48 -5.70
C GLU A 56 6.05 12.23 -4.83
N GLN A 57 6.84 11.20 -5.10
CA GLN A 57 6.88 10.00 -4.28
C GLN A 57 7.63 10.25 -2.96
N TRP A 58 8.69 11.07 -2.98
CA TRP A 58 9.35 11.54 -1.75
C TRP A 58 8.40 12.37 -0.89
N ILE A 59 7.69 13.34 -1.47
CA ILE A 59 6.73 14.17 -0.74
C ILE A 59 5.66 13.27 -0.10
N ARG A 60 5.10 12.33 -0.86
CA ARG A 60 4.09 11.38 -0.34
C ARG A 60 4.62 10.52 0.81
N LEU A 61 5.90 10.14 0.80
CA LEU A 61 6.52 9.40 1.90
C LEU A 61 6.71 10.29 3.13
N LEU A 62 7.15 11.54 2.93
CA LEU A 62 7.36 12.51 4.00
C LEU A 62 6.06 12.96 4.65
N ASP A 63 4.93 13.00 3.92
CA ASP A 63 3.60 13.23 4.48
C ASP A 63 3.20 12.16 5.52
N LYS A 64 3.87 10.99 5.50
CA LYS A 64 3.67 9.88 6.45
C LYS A 64 4.70 9.84 7.58
N LYS A 65 5.49 10.91 7.74
CA LYS A 65 6.51 11.01 8.79
C LYS A 65 5.89 10.88 10.18
N ASP A 66 4.80 11.58 10.46
CA ASP A 66 4.22 11.59 11.81
C ASP A 66 3.61 10.22 12.15
N ASP A 67 2.94 9.58 11.18
CA ASP A 67 2.47 8.19 11.30
C ASP A 67 3.63 7.22 11.57
N LEU A 68 4.79 7.41 10.93
CA LEU A 68 5.99 6.61 11.17
C LEU A 68 6.54 6.81 12.57
N LEU A 69 6.59 8.05 13.08
CA LEU A 69 7.06 8.34 14.42
C LEU A 69 6.13 7.74 15.49
N ALA A 70 4.81 7.85 15.30
CA ALA A 70 3.83 7.20 16.17
C ALA A 70 3.98 5.68 16.15
N PHE A 71 4.16 5.08 14.96
CA PHE A 71 4.41 3.64 14.84
C PHE A 71 5.69 3.19 15.56
N ILE A 72 6.75 4.00 15.54
CA ILE A 72 7.99 3.72 16.28
C ILE A 72 7.73 3.74 17.79
N ASP A 73 7.05 4.78 18.28
CA ASP A 73 6.73 4.93 19.71
C ASP A 73 5.86 3.78 20.22
N GLU A 74 4.81 3.41 19.46
CA GLU A 74 3.92 2.28 19.78
C GLU A 74 4.65 0.92 19.81
N ASN A 75 5.75 0.79 19.08
CA ASN A 75 6.49 -0.46 18.94
C ASN A 75 7.90 -0.41 19.57
N ASP A 76 8.20 0.60 20.40
CA ASP A 76 9.55 0.87 20.92
C ASP A 76 10.17 -0.38 21.59
N ALA A 77 9.36 -1.15 22.32
CA ALA A 77 9.78 -2.37 23.00
C ALA A 77 10.29 -3.49 22.06
N ASP A 78 9.79 -3.53 20.81
CA ASP A 78 10.17 -4.53 19.81
C ASP A 78 11.31 -4.05 18.89
N LEU A 79 11.68 -2.77 19.00
CA LEU A 79 12.70 -2.15 18.16
C LEU A 79 14.10 -2.27 18.77
N LYS A 80 15.08 -2.50 17.89
CA LYS A 80 16.49 -2.56 18.26
C LYS A 80 17.20 -1.31 17.78
N THR A 81 17.89 -0.65 18.69
CA THR A 81 18.86 0.39 18.36
C THR A 81 20.14 -0.28 17.89
N LYS A 82 20.67 0.19 16.76
CA LYS A 82 21.93 -0.30 16.21
C LYS A 82 22.97 0.82 16.33
N GLU A 83 24.06 0.54 17.02
CA GLU A 83 25.27 1.38 17.06
C GLU A 83 26.16 1.14 15.82
#